data_AF-A0A519C4D9-F1
#
_entry.id   AF-A0A519C4D9-F1
#
_cell.length_a   1.000
_cell.length_b   1.000
_cell.length_c   1.000
_cell.angle_alpha   90.00
_cell.angle_beta   90.00
_cell.angle_gamma   90.00
#
_symmetry.space_group_name_H-M   'P 1'
#
loop_
_entity.id
_entity.type
_entity.pdbx_description
1 polymer ?
#
loop_
_entity_poly.entity_id
_entity_poly.type
_entity_poly.pdbx_seq_one_letter_code
_entity_poly.pdbx_strand_id
1 'polypeptide(L)'
;MQNGYITPRRPVVIGPVSALDYLQRTRKMDAGSIRTLLRKYLTERPRNTTEISQWINLRDGTNPIDFDLAKMLESDASIVRIGRVRKSGMIEQESPLSEWATEEWVAHHERNQSVKKE
;
A
#
# COMPACT_ATOMS: atom_id res chain seq x y z
N MET A 1 59.52 8.15 30.60
CA MET A 1 58.97 8.00 29.24
C MET A 1 58.21 6.67 29.20
N GLN A 2 56.88 6.70 29.26
CA GLN A 2 56.02 5.51 29.31
C GLN A 2 55.57 5.16 27.88
N ASN A 3 56.05 4.04 27.34
CA ASN A 3 55.56 3.51 26.07
C ASN A 3 54.27 2.73 26.32
N GLY A 4 53.13 3.34 25.95
CA GLY A 4 51.81 2.73 26.06
C GLY A 4 51.63 1.58 25.08
N TYR A 5 51.33 0.40 25.59
CA TYR A 5 50.96 -0.78 24.81
C TYR A 5 49.60 -0.53 24.14
N ILE A 6 49.58 -0.34 22.81
CA ILE A 6 48.33 -0.31 22.03
C ILE A 6 47.95 -1.77 21.73
N THR A 7 46.90 -2.26 22.37
CA THR A 7 46.31 -3.57 22.07
C THR A 7 45.70 -3.52 20.66
N PRO A 8 45.99 -4.47 19.76
CA PRO A 8 45.34 -4.49 18.44
C PRO A 8 43.85 -4.74 18.63
N ARG A 9 43.01 -3.76 18.28
CA ARG A 9 41.57 -3.98 18.18
C ARG A 9 41.34 -5.00 17.07
N ARG A 10 40.68 -6.12 17.40
CA ARG A 10 40.21 -7.09 16.41
C ARG A 10 39.34 -6.35 15.39
N PRO A 11 39.55 -6.54 14.08
CA PRO A 11 38.59 -6.05 13.09
C PRO A 11 37.24 -6.71 13.36
N VAL A 12 36.18 -5.90 13.45
CA VAL A 12 34.81 -6.42 13.44
C VAL A 12 34.63 -7.08 12.08
N VAL A 13 34.49 -8.40 12.08
CA VAL A 13 34.10 -9.15 10.88
C VAL A 13 32.67 -8.73 10.56
N ILE A 14 32.51 -7.76 9.67
CA ILE A 14 31.25 -7.53 8.97
C ILE A 14 31.15 -8.71 8.00
N GLY A 15 30.56 -9.80 8.47
CA GLY A 15 30.30 -10.97 7.63
C GLY A 15 29.45 -10.59 6.41
N PRO A 16 29.44 -11.41 5.35
CA PRO A 16 28.53 -11.19 4.24
C PRO A 16 27.11 -11.17 4.80
N VAL A 17 26.38 -10.09 4.50
CA VAL A 17 24.94 -9.96 4.76
C VAL A 17 24.30 -11.29 4.37
N SER A 18 23.59 -11.94 5.30
CA SER A 18 23.12 -13.30 5.11
C SER A 18 22.35 -13.39 3.80
N ALA A 19 22.49 -14.47 3.03
CA ALA A 19 21.66 -14.67 1.84
C ALA A 19 20.15 -14.58 2.19
N LEU A 20 19.81 -14.91 3.44
CA LEU A 20 18.48 -14.73 4.01
C LEU A 20 18.10 -13.24 4.20
N ASP A 21 19.03 -12.38 4.62
CA ASP A 21 18.83 -10.92 4.68
C ASP A 21 18.69 -10.33 3.26
N TYR A 22 19.44 -10.84 2.27
CA TYR A 22 19.32 -10.44 0.87
C TYR A 22 17.96 -10.87 0.28
N LEU A 23 17.49 -12.06 0.63
CA LEU A 23 16.18 -12.58 0.22
C LEU A 23 15.03 -11.90 0.96
N GLN A 24 15.20 -11.55 2.23
CA GLN A 24 14.23 -10.76 2.99
C GLN A 24 14.17 -9.32 2.48
N ARG A 25 15.30 -8.74 2.06
CA ARG A 25 15.36 -7.40 1.43
C ARG A 25 14.71 -7.35 0.04
N THR A 26 14.59 -8.48 -0.66
CA THR A 26 13.97 -8.56 -1.98
C THR A 26 12.51 -9.05 -1.96
N ARG A 27 11.94 -9.33 -0.77
CA ARG A 27 10.57 -9.88 -0.62
C ARG A 27 9.59 -9.05 0.19
N LYS A 28 9.92 -7.80 0.53
CA LYS A 28 8.91 -6.84 0.97
C LYS A 28 8.73 -5.81 -0.13
N MET A 29 7.55 -5.75 -0.74
CA MET A 29 7.23 -4.61 -1.60
C MET A 29 7.31 -3.33 -0.75
N ASP A 30 8.09 -2.35 -1.22
CA ASP A 30 8.16 -1.07 -0.54
C ASP A 30 6.83 -0.32 -0.71
N ALA A 31 6.53 0.57 0.24
CA ALA A 31 5.28 1.35 0.22
C ALA A 31 5.13 2.18 -1.07
N GLY A 32 6.22 2.63 -1.70
CA GLY A 32 6.20 3.36 -2.97
C GLY A 32 5.82 2.47 -4.16
N SER A 33 6.33 1.25 -4.20
CA SER A 33 5.94 0.23 -5.18
C SER A 33 4.47 -0.15 -5.03
N ILE A 34 3.98 -0.32 -3.79
CA ILE A 34 2.56 -0.59 -3.53
C ILE A 34 1.68 0.56 -4.02
N ARG A 35 2.05 1.82 -3.75
CA ARG A 35 1.30 2.99 -4.24
C ARG A 35 1.24 3.04 -5.76
N THR A 36 2.35 2.78 -6.45
CA THR A 36 2.39 2.73 -7.91
C THR A 36 1.48 1.64 -8.47
N LEU A 37 1.49 0.47 -7.84
CA LEU A 37 0.61 -0.65 -8.18
C LEU A 37 -0.86 -0.31 -7.95
N LEU A 38 -1.18 0.35 -6.83
CA LEU A 38 -2.55 0.77 -6.50
C LEU A 38 -3.10 1.79 -7.48
N ARG A 39 -2.30 2.80 -7.87
CA ARG A 39 -2.71 3.78 -8.88
C ARG A 39 -3.13 3.07 -10.16
N LYS A 40 -2.29 2.16 -10.67
CA LYS A 40 -2.59 1.38 -11.87
C LYS A 40 -3.84 0.51 -11.72
N TYR A 41 -4.03 -0.10 -10.55
CA TYR A 41 -5.20 -0.94 -10.27
C TYR A 41 -6.51 -0.13 -10.21
N LEU A 42 -6.45 1.11 -9.73
CA LEU A 42 -7.59 2.02 -9.61
C LEU A 42 -7.89 2.81 -10.89
N THR A 43 -6.97 2.84 -11.86
CA THR A 43 -7.19 3.50 -13.17
C THR A 43 -8.32 2.84 -13.97
N GLU A 44 -8.48 1.52 -13.86
CA GLU A 44 -9.49 0.78 -14.64
C GLU A 44 -10.91 1.00 -14.11
N ARG A 45 -11.10 0.91 -12.79
CA ARG A 45 -12.38 1.16 -12.12
C ARG A 45 -12.19 1.41 -10.62
N PRO A 46 -13.17 2.02 -9.95
CA PRO A 46 -13.15 2.20 -8.51
C PRO A 46 -13.20 0.87 -7.78
N ARG A 47 -12.57 0.82 -6.60
CA ARG A 47 -12.43 -0.39 -5.79
C ARG A 47 -12.73 -0.11 -4.34
N ASN A 48 -13.35 -1.08 -3.68
CA ASN A 48 -13.53 -0.98 -2.24
C ASN A 48 -12.25 -1.38 -1.47
N THR A 49 -12.19 -0.97 -0.21
CA THR A 49 -11.03 -1.18 0.66
C THR A 49 -10.70 -2.68 0.84
N THR A 50 -11.71 -3.56 0.81
CA THR A 50 -11.54 -5.01 0.93
C THR A 50 -10.96 -5.63 -0.33
N GLU A 51 -11.42 -5.21 -1.53
CA GLU A 51 -10.85 -5.66 -2.80
C GLU A 51 -9.38 -5.27 -2.89
N ILE A 52 -9.05 -4.05 -2.47
CA ILE A 52 -7.68 -3.55 -2.46
C ILE A 52 -6.81 -4.38 -1.50
N SER A 53 -7.27 -4.61 -0.28
CA SER A 53 -6.50 -5.39 0.70
C SER A 53 -6.29 -6.84 0.24
N GLN A 54 -7.32 -7.48 -0.30
CA GLN A 54 -7.21 -8.82 -0.89
C GLN A 54 -6.21 -8.86 -2.06
N TRP A 55 -6.27 -7.87 -2.94
CA TRP A 55 -5.37 -7.80 -4.10
C TRP A 55 -3.90 -7.60 -3.71
N ILE A 56 -3.64 -6.80 -2.68
CA ILE A 56 -2.31 -6.63 -2.10
C ILE A 56 -1.84 -7.95 -1.46
N ASN A 57 -2.68 -8.58 -0.64
CA ASN A 57 -2.35 -9.84 0.05
C ASN A 57 -1.97 -10.96 -0.94
N LEU A 58 -2.65 -11.04 -2.08
CA LEU A 58 -2.35 -12.00 -3.14
C LEU A 58 -0.97 -11.79 -3.80
N ARG A 59 -0.40 -10.59 -3.71
CA ARG A 59 0.86 -10.21 -4.38
C ARG A 59 2.06 -10.22 -3.44
N ASP A 60 1.88 -9.78 -2.20
CA ASP A 60 2.97 -9.66 -1.23
C ASP A 60 3.27 -11.01 -0.57
N GLY A 61 2.32 -11.96 -0.53
CA GLY A 61 2.51 -13.29 0.07
C GLY A 61 2.77 -13.28 1.58
N THR A 62 2.98 -12.10 2.15
CA THR A 62 3.02 -11.81 3.57
C THR A 62 1.64 -11.34 4.07
N ASN A 63 1.35 -11.72 5.31
CA ASN A 63 0.17 -11.40 6.12
C ASN A 63 -0.31 -9.95 5.93
N PRO A 64 -1.61 -9.67 6.19
CA PRO A 64 -2.22 -8.37 5.92
C PRO A 64 -1.32 -7.27 6.43
N ILE A 65 -0.85 -6.45 5.48
CA ILE A 65 0.01 -5.32 5.73
C ILE A 65 -0.57 -4.56 6.93
N ASP A 66 0.11 -4.61 8.08
CA ASP A 66 -0.19 -3.89 9.33
C ASP A 66 0.02 -2.37 9.16
N PHE A 67 -0.33 -1.83 7.99
CA PHE A 67 -0.40 -0.42 7.73
C PHE A 67 -1.84 -0.07 7.45
N ASP A 68 -2.27 1.04 8.04
CA ASP A 68 -3.60 1.58 7.83
C ASP A 68 -3.79 1.91 6.34
N LEU A 69 -4.42 0.99 5.61
CA LEU A 69 -4.60 1.07 4.16
C LEU A 69 -5.34 2.36 3.78
N ALA A 70 -6.31 2.77 4.60
CA ALA A 70 -7.01 4.03 4.42
C ALA A 70 -6.03 5.21 4.50
N LYS A 71 -5.21 5.27 5.56
CA LYS A 71 -4.17 6.32 5.70
C LYS A 71 -3.18 6.33 4.54
N MET A 72 -2.81 5.17 3.99
CA MET A 72 -1.91 5.08 2.83
C MET A 72 -2.58 5.65 1.57
N LEU A 73 -3.85 5.31 1.33
CA LEU A 73 -4.63 5.83 0.21
C LEU A 73 -4.85 7.34 0.37
N GLU A 74 -5.18 7.81 1.58
CA GLU A 74 -5.37 9.24 1.90
C GLU A 74 -4.09 10.05 1.77
N SER A 75 -2.92 9.44 1.98
CA SER A 75 -1.63 10.11 1.77
C SER A 75 -1.30 10.34 0.29
N ASP A 76 -2.03 9.72 -0.63
CA ASP A 76 -1.81 9.78 -2.07
C ASP A 76 -2.76 10.75 -2.74
N ALA A 77 -2.24 11.92 -3.14
CA ALA A 77 -3.03 12.96 -3.80
C ALA A 77 -3.69 12.48 -5.10
N SER A 78 -3.16 11.45 -5.76
CA SER A 78 -3.75 10.92 -6.99
C SER A 78 -4.92 9.95 -6.75
N ILE A 79 -5.16 9.55 -5.49
CA ILE A 79 -6.21 8.61 -5.11
C ILE A 79 -7.22 9.33 -4.24
N VAL A 80 -8.49 9.24 -4.63
CA VAL A 80 -9.59 9.90 -3.92
C VAL A 80 -10.60 8.88 -3.42
N ARG A 81 -11.17 9.15 -2.25
CA ARG A 81 -12.29 8.40 -1.71
C ARG A 81 -13.58 8.87 -2.37
N ILE A 82 -14.18 8.04 -3.21
CA ILE A 82 -15.37 8.40 -3.97
C ILE A 82 -16.69 8.04 -3.28
N GLY A 83 -16.64 7.15 -2.29
CA GLY A 83 -17.87 6.67 -1.67
C GLY A 83 -17.70 5.77 -0.46
N ARG A 84 -18.85 5.37 0.08
CA ARG A 84 -18.99 4.36 1.11
C ARG A 84 -20.00 3.32 0.63
N VAL A 85 -19.54 2.09 0.44
CA VAL A 85 -20.39 0.95 0.05
C VAL A 85 -20.95 0.32 1.31
N ARG A 86 -22.28 0.32 1.41
CA ARG A 86 -23.03 -0.42 2.44
C ARG A 86 -23.58 -1.67 1.78
N LYS A 87 -23.32 -2.86 2.34
CA LYS A 87 -24.10 -4.05 1.97
C LYS A 87 -25.48 -3.91 2.61
N SER A 88 -26.46 -3.48 1.82
CA SER A 88 -27.84 -3.41 2.28
C SER A 88 -28.48 -4.79 2.18
N GLY A 89 -28.56 -5.51 3.30
CA GLY A 89 -29.25 -6.79 3.39
C GLY A 89 -29.56 -7.17 4.83
N MET A 90 -30.66 -6.64 5.37
CA MET A 90 -31.46 -7.01 6.57
C MET A 90 -30.79 -7.41 7.90
N ILE A 91 -29.59 -7.99 7.94
CA ILE A 91 -28.86 -8.35 9.16
C ILE A 91 -27.38 -8.27 8.79
N GLU A 92 -26.68 -7.22 9.23
CA GLU A 92 -25.33 -7.28 9.79
C GLU A 92 -24.74 -5.88 9.88
N GLN A 93 -24.20 -5.61 11.05
CA GLN A 93 -23.57 -4.38 11.50
C GLN A 93 -22.17 -4.23 10.85
N GLU A 94 -22.04 -4.50 9.55
CA GLU A 94 -20.76 -4.33 8.85
C GLU A 94 -20.49 -2.84 8.61
N SER A 95 -19.33 -2.38 9.07
CA SER A 95 -18.87 -1.01 8.85
C SER A 95 -18.85 -0.69 7.36
N PRO A 96 -19.30 0.50 6.93
CA PRO A 96 -19.32 0.87 5.51
C PRO A 96 -17.91 0.81 4.92
N LEU A 97 -17.74 0.06 3.84
CA LEU A 97 -16.45 -0.06 3.14
C LEU A 97 -16.21 1.22 2.33
N SER A 98 -15.02 1.79 2.44
CA SER A 98 -14.65 2.94 1.60
C SER A 98 -14.37 2.48 0.18
N GLU A 99 -14.83 3.26 -0.79
CA GLU A 99 -14.54 3.08 -2.21
C GLU A 99 -13.56 4.16 -2.68
N TRP A 100 -12.58 3.74 -3.47
CA TRP A 100 -11.43 4.52 -3.88
C TRP A 100 -11.30 4.48 -5.41
N ALA A 101 -10.89 5.60 -6.00
CA ALA A 101 -10.58 5.71 -7.43
C ALA A 101 -9.41 6.68 -7.64
N THR A 102 -8.83 6.69 -8.84
CA THR A 102 -7.88 7.76 -9.20
C THR A 102 -8.63 9.06 -9.51
N GLU A 103 -7.98 10.20 -9.27
CA GLU A 103 -8.52 11.51 -9.66
C GLU A 103 -8.81 11.56 -11.17
N GLU A 104 -7.95 10.95 -11.99
CA GLU A 104 -8.15 10.84 -13.44
C GLU A 104 -9.43 10.08 -13.80
N TRP A 105 -9.70 8.97 -13.09
CA TRP A 105 -10.92 8.18 -13.30
C TRP A 105 -12.15 9.01 -12.95
N VAL A 106 -12.11 9.71 -11.81
CA VAL A 106 -13.21 10.59 -11.37
C VAL A 106 -13.42 11.71 -12.38
N ALA A 107 -12.38 12.43 -12.78
CA ALA A 107 -12.48 13.49 -13.76
C ALA A 107 -13.00 13.01 -15.13
N HIS A 108 -12.69 11.78 -15.53
CA HIS A 108 -13.24 11.19 -16.75
C HIS A 108 -14.72 10.81 -16.61
N HIS A 109 -15.11 10.24 -15.47
CA HIS A 109 -16.48 9.75 -15.26
C HIS A 109 -17.46 10.82 -14.80
N GLU A 110 -17.04 11.84 -14.05
CA GLU A 110 -17.88 12.99 -13.67
C GLU A 110 -18.27 13.83 -14.89
N ARG A 111 -17.35 14.00 -15.86
CA ARG A 111 -17.64 14.66 -17.15
C ARG A 111 -18.71 13.92 -17.97
N ASN A 112 -18.87 12.62 -17.76
CA ASN A 112 -19.90 11.82 -18.43
C ASN A 112 -21.25 11.79 -17.68
N GLN A 113 -21.29 12.20 -16.41
CA GLN A 113 -22.53 12.26 -15.63
C GLN A 113 -23.30 13.57 -15.84
N SER A 114 -22.63 14.66 -16.23
CA SER A 114 -23.29 15.94 -16.55
C SER A 114 -24.10 15.91 -17.85
N VAL A 115 -23.95 14.88 -18.69
CA VAL A 115 -24.66 14.75 -19.98
C VAL A 115 -26.01 14.02 -19.83
N LYS A 116 -26.38 13.54 -18.63
CA LYS A 116 -27.65 12.83 -18.38
C LYS A 116 -28.64 13.57 -17.48
N LYS A 117 -28.70 14.90 -17.61
CA LYS A 117 -29.81 15.71 -17.10
C LYS A 117 -30.36 16.56 -18.23
N GLU A 118 -31.12 15.93 -19.12
CA GLU A 118 -32.16 16.59 -19.93
C GLU A 118 -33.51 15.98 -19.52
#